data_AF-A0AAW2NA74-F1
#
_entry.id   AF-A0AAW2NA74-F1
#
_cell.length_a   1.000
_cell.length_b   1.000
_cell.length_c   1.000
_cell.angle_alpha   90.00
_cell.angle_beta   90.00
_cell.angle_gamma   90.00
#
_symmetry.space_group_name_H-M   'P 1'
#
loop_
_entity.id
_entity.type
_entity.pdbx_description
1 polymer ?
#
loop_
_entity_poly.entity_id
_entity_poly.type
_entity_poly.pdbx_seq_one_letter_code
_entity_poly.pdbx_strand_id
1 'polypeptide(L)'
;MVMITTSAVLPQLRPPPCPTQENCQEASNKQLSVLYAALLLTSLGTGGLRPCVVTFAADQFDMSKMKTESGSWNFFNWYYFCMGVASLLALTVVVYIQDNVSWAWGLGIPTIAVGLSVVVFILGSSLYKKIKPGGSIYESRARNPVGVTCLQRMGIGFGINIFATIASALIEIKRKAVAADNNLLDKPTSIIPISVFWLVPQYYLHGLAEVFMSVGHLEFLYDQSPESMRSTAAALFWIATAMGNYMSTFMVTLVHKYTGEKRNWLPDRNLNRGRLENYYWLMTGIQVINLIYYVICAWFYKYKPINVISETGISDEDVESANNTKPLSSNDAKEDKQVELVRT
;
A
#
# COMPACT_ATOMS: atom_id res chain seq x y z
N MET A 1 13.35 15.50 -7.39
CA MET A 1 14.66 15.04 -6.84
C MET A 1 15.76 16.10 -6.92
N VAL A 2 16.12 16.64 -8.09
CA VAL A 2 17.14 17.70 -8.16
C VAL A 2 16.75 18.92 -7.31
N MET A 3 15.51 19.42 -7.48
CA MET A 3 15.03 20.60 -6.75
C MET A 3 15.06 20.44 -5.21
N ILE A 4 14.65 19.29 -4.68
CA ILE A 4 14.65 19.03 -3.23
C ILE A 4 16.08 18.90 -2.68
N THR A 5 17.00 18.32 -3.46
CA THR A 5 18.42 18.24 -3.11
C THR A 5 19.06 19.63 -3.11
N THR A 6 18.78 20.44 -4.13
CA THR A 6 19.27 21.82 -4.19
C THR A 6 18.78 22.65 -3.01
N SER A 7 17.53 22.48 -2.55
CA SER A 7 17.04 23.15 -1.34
C SER A 7 17.78 22.74 -0.07
N ALA A 8 18.29 21.52 0.01
CA ALA A 8 19.07 21.03 1.15
C ALA A 8 20.55 21.48 1.10
N VAL A 9 21.11 21.64 -0.11
CA VAL A 9 22.51 22.04 -0.34
C VAL A 9 22.71 23.55 -0.16
N LEU A 10 21.78 24.38 -0.66
CA LEU A 10 21.95 25.83 -0.66
C LEU A 10 21.60 26.43 0.71
N PRO A 11 22.54 27.12 1.38
CA PRO A 11 22.30 27.69 2.71
C PRO A 11 21.26 28.82 2.70
N GLN A 12 21.01 29.45 1.55
CA GLN A 12 19.98 30.50 1.41
C GLN A 12 18.55 29.93 1.44
N LEU A 13 18.37 28.65 1.10
CA LEU A 13 17.07 28.00 0.99
C LEU A 13 16.65 27.25 2.26
N ARG A 14 17.46 27.32 3.33
CA ARG A 14 17.18 26.70 4.63
C ARG A 14 17.29 27.71 5.77
N PRO A 15 16.54 27.52 6.87
CA PRO A 15 16.70 28.35 8.06
C PRO A 15 18.10 28.15 8.68
N PRO A 16 18.60 29.14 9.44
CA PRO A 16 19.90 29.02 10.12
C PRO A 16 19.89 27.86 11.14
N PRO A 17 21.04 27.20 11.37
CA PRO A 17 21.12 26.09 12.32
C PRO A 17 20.79 26.58 13.73
N CYS A 18 19.93 25.85 14.43
CA CYS A 18 19.47 26.17 15.79
C CYS A 18 19.95 25.09 16.77
N PRO A 19 21.14 25.24 17.38
CA PRO A 19 21.75 24.20 18.21
C PRO A 19 21.03 23.99 19.56
N THR A 20 20.39 25.02 20.11
CA THR A 20 19.72 24.95 21.41
C THR A 20 18.26 24.47 21.32
N GLN A 21 17.69 24.33 20.12
CA GLN A 21 16.26 24.03 19.86
C GLN A 21 15.24 24.94 20.59
N GLU A 22 15.71 25.97 21.30
CA GLU A 22 14.93 26.99 21.97
C GLU A 22 14.88 28.25 21.10
N ASN A 23 13.68 28.78 20.84
CA ASN A 23 13.46 30.00 20.06
C ASN A 23 14.11 30.01 18.66
N CYS A 24 14.06 28.87 17.96
CA CYS A 24 14.51 28.79 16.57
C CYS A 24 13.67 29.67 15.65
N GLN A 25 14.32 30.30 14.67
CA GLN A 25 13.65 31.07 13.63
C GLN A 25 12.89 30.13 12.68
N GLU A 26 11.60 30.39 12.50
CA GLU A 26 10.77 29.66 11.53
C GLU A 26 11.23 29.94 10.09
N ALA A 27 10.99 28.98 9.20
CA ALA A 27 11.38 29.11 7.80
C ALA A 27 10.65 30.27 7.12
N SER A 28 11.35 31.01 6.28
CA SER A 28 10.74 32.10 5.50
C SER A 28 9.74 31.55 4.47
N ASN A 29 8.68 32.31 4.17
CA ASN A 29 7.70 31.97 3.13
C ASN A 29 8.35 31.60 1.78
N LYS A 30 9.49 32.22 1.43
CA LYS A 30 10.25 31.89 0.20
C LYS A 30 10.94 30.54 0.28
N GLN A 31 11.47 30.17 1.45
CA GLN A 31 12.11 28.86 1.67
C GLN A 31 11.05 27.76 1.63
N LEU A 32 9.91 28.02 2.27
CA LEU A 32 8.77 27.10 2.31
C LEU A 32 8.15 26.88 0.92
N SER A 33 8.00 27.93 0.11
CA SER A 33 7.43 27.79 -1.24
C SER A 33 8.30 26.93 -2.17
N VAL A 34 9.62 27.09 -2.11
CA VAL A 34 10.58 26.25 -2.86
C VAL A 34 10.50 24.79 -2.40
N LEU A 35 10.42 24.56 -1.09
CA LEU A 35 10.27 23.22 -0.52
C LEU A 35 8.97 22.54 -1.01
N TYR A 36 7.83 23.24 -0.94
CA TYR A 36 6.55 22.69 -1.41
C TYR A 36 6.55 22.42 -2.91
N ALA A 37 7.12 23.30 -3.73
CA ALA A 37 7.26 23.05 -5.17
C ALA A 37 8.09 21.78 -5.43
N ALA A 38 9.18 21.58 -4.69
CA ALA A 38 10.03 20.40 -4.82
C ALA A 38 9.33 19.10 -4.38
N LEU A 39 8.52 19.15 -3.31
CA LEU A 39 7.72 18.02 -2.83
C LEU A 39 6.60 17.67 -3.83
N LEU A 40 5.91 18.67 -4.39
CA LEU A 40 4.88 18.45 -5.40
C LEU A 40 5.45 17.79 -6.67
N LEU A 41 6.58 18.29 -7.17
CA LEU A 41 7.24 17.70 -8.34
C LEU A 41 7.70 16.26 -8.06
N THR A 42 8.16 15.98 -6.84
CA THR A 42 8.56 14.65 -6.42
C THR A 42 7.37 13.70 -6.32
N SER A 43 6.24 14.17 -5.78
CA SER A 43 4.98 13.42 -5.74
C SER A 43 4.49 13.08 -7.15
N LEU A 44 4.49 14.04 -8.07
CA LEU A 44 4.11 13.83 -9.47
C LEU A 44 5.02 12.80 -10.16
N GLY A 45 6.34 12.91 -9.98
CA GLY A 45 7.29 11.97 -10.59
C GLY A 45 7.12 10.54 -10.06
N THR A 46 6.98 10.38 -8.74
CA THR A 46 6.80 9.04 -8.14
C THR A 46 5.43 8.43 -8.45
N GLY A 47 4.37 9.25 -8.54
CA GLY A 47 3.02 8.83 -8.90
C GLY A 47 2.91 8.33 -10.34
N GLY A 48 3.66 8.92 -11.28
CA GLY A 48 3.71 8.44 -12.67
C GLY A 48 4.61 7.22 -12.87
N LEU A 49 5.75 7.16 -12.17
CA LEU A 49 6.74 6.10 -12.37
C LEU A 49 6.28 4.73 -11.83
N ARG A 50 5.79 4.68 -10.58
CA ARG A 50 5.49 3.43 -9.86
C ARG A 50 4.55 2.47 -10.61
N PRO A 51 3.39 2.89 -11.15
CA PRO A 51 2.47 1.95 -11.80
C PRO A 51 2.97 1.47 -13.17
N CYS A 52 3.86 2.24 -13.82
CA CYS A 52 4.31 1.95 -15.19
C CYS A 52 5.53 1.01 -15.24
N VAL A 53 6.40 1.02 -14.22
CA VAL A 53 7.66 0.26 -14.26
C VAL A 53 7.41 -1.26 -14.30
N VAL A 54 6.52 -1.77 -13.44
CA VAL A 54 6.27 -3.22 -13.35
C VAL A 54 5.51 -3.73 -14.58
N THR A 55 4.53 -2.96 -15.05
CA THR A 55 3.75 -3.30 -16.25
C THR A 55 4.62 -3.27 -17.50
N PHE A 56 5.46 -2.24 -17.65
CA PHE A 56 6.44 -2.17 -18.75
C PHE A 56 7.45 -3.31 -18.72
N ALA A 57 7.92 -3.71 -17.52
CA ALA A 57 8.82 -4.85 -17.38
C ALA A 57 8.14 -6.17 -17.78
N ALA A 58 6.86 -6.37 -17.39
CA ALA A 58 6.08 -7.53 -17.77
C ALA A 58 5.89 -7.62 -19.30
N ASP A 59 5.63 -6.50 -19.96
CA ASP A 59 5.47 -6.42 -21.43
C ASP A 59 6.72 -6.86 -22.20
N GLN A 60 7.91 -6.84 -21.58
CA GLN A 60 9.14 -7.32 -22.23
C GLN A 60 9.21 -8.86 -22.31
N PHE A 61 8.46 -9.58 -21.45
CA PHE A 61 8.50 -11.04 -21.38
C PHE A 61 7.18 -11.63 -21.91
N ASP A 62 7.27 -12.40 -23.00
CA ASP A 62 6.10 -13.11 -23.54
C ASP A 62 5.81 -14.37 -22.71
N MET A 63 4.91 -14.23 -21.73
CA MET A 63 4.50 -15.31 -20.82
C MET A 63 3.86 -16.50 -21.56
N SER A 64 3.30 -16.28 -22.75
CA SER A 64 2.58 -17.32 -23.51
C SER A 64 3.53 -18.30 -24.22
N LYS A 65 4.70 -17.82 -24.66
CA LYS A 65 5.73 -18.65 -25.32
C LYS A 65 6.63 -19.38 -24.34
N MET A 66 6.76 -18.89 -23.11
CA MET A 66 7.54 -19.53 -22.05
C MET A 66 6.75 -20.62 -21.32
N LYS A 67 6.26 -21.62 -22.07
CA LYS A 67 5.61 -22.82 -21.51
C LYS A 67 6.61 -23.76 -20.78
N THR A 68 7.89 -23.40 -20.75
CA THR A 68 8.96 -24.10 -20.02
C THR A 68 9.41 -23.21 -18.85
N GLU A 69 8.89 -23.54 -17.68
CA GLU A 69 8.34 -22.63 -16.66
C GLU A 69 9.33 -22.05 -15.61
N SER A 70 10.61 -21.82 -15.94
CA SER A 70 11.59 -21.36 -14.91
C SER A 70 12.07 -19.92 -15.06
N GLY A 71 12.25 -19.41 -16.28
CA GLY A 71 12.93 -18.12 -16.51
C GLY A 71 12.15 -16.87 -16.08
N SER A 72 10.84 -16.82 -16.36
CA SER A 72 10.03 -15.60 -16.12
C SER A 72 9.73 -15.37 -14.63
N TRP A 73 9.32 -16.42 -13.91
CA TRP A 73 9.11 -16.33 -12.46
C TRP A 73 10.39 -15.96 -11.71
N ASN A 74 11.56 -16.37 -12.21
CA ASN A 74 12.85 -15.99 -11.62
C ASN A 74 13.13 -14.48 -11.71
N PHE A 75 12.73 -13.82 -12.81
CA PHE A 75 12.86 -12.36 -12.95
C PHE A 75 12.01 -11.63 -11.92
N PHE A 76 10.72 -11.96 -11.80
CA PHE A 76 9.83 -11.30 -10.84
C PHE A 76 10.25 -11.57 -9.39
N ASN A 77 10.67 -12.80 -9.06
CA ASN A 77 11.19 -13.13 -7.73
C ASN A 77 12.43 -12.30 -7.39
N TRP A 78 13.39 -12.20 -8.31
CA TRP A 78 14.59 -11.38 -8.13
C TRP A 78 14.25 -9.89 -8.02
N TYR A 79 13.33 -9.40 -8.83
CA TYR A 79 12.85 -8.02 -8.78
C TYR A 79 12.27 -7.67 -7.40
N TYR A 80 11.36 -8.49 -6.87
CA TYR A 80 10.78 -8.27 -5.54
C TYR A 80 11.81 -8.42 -4.42
N PHE A 81 12.75 -9.36 -4.55
CA PHE A 81 13.88 -9.49 -3.61
C PHE A 81 14.74 -8.23 -3.57
N CYS A 82 15.16 -7.72 -4.74
CA CYS A 82 15.92 -6.47 -4.84
C CYS A 82 15.15 -5.26 -4.32
N MET A 83 13.84 -5.18 -4.56
CA MET A 83 12.99 -4.13 -4.01
C MET A 83 12.96 -4.17 -2.48
N GLY A 84 12.89 -5.36 -1.89
CA GLY A 84 12.95 -5.57 -0.44
C GLY A 84 14.28 -5.09 0.15
N VAL A 85 15.40 -5.52 -0.42
CA VAL A 85 16.74 -5.09 -0.01
C VAL A 85 16.91 -3.56 -0.16
N ALA A 86 16.46 -2.99 -1.28
CA ALA A 86 16.52 -1.55 -1.50
C ALA A 86 15.70 -0.76 -0.46
N SER A 87 14.52 -1.28 -0.08
CA SER A 87 13.67 -0.66 0.95
C SER A 87 14.34 -0.69 2.33
N LEU A 88 15.00 -1.80 2.68
CA LEU A 88 15.77 -1.91 3.92
C LEU A 88 16.97 -0.95 3.94
N LEU A 89 17.72 -0.85 2.85
CA LEU A 89 18.83 0.10 2.71
C LEU A 89 18.34 1.56 2.78
N ALA A 90 17.18 1.86 2.21
CA ALA A 90 16.59 3.20 2.27
C ALA A 90 16.19 3.58 3.71
N LEU A 91 15.56 2.66 4.46
CA LEU A 91 15.13 2.93 5.84
C LEU A 91 16.28 2.95 6.86
N THR A 92 17.44 2.38 6.53
CA THR A 92 18.60 2.29 7.44
C THR A 92 19.74 3.21 7.01
N VAL A 93 20.36 2.94 5.85
CA VAL A 93 21.57 3.64 5.38
C VAL A 93 21.26 5.07 4.96
N VAL A 94 20.19 5.30 4.18
CA VAL A 94 19.84 6.66 3.74
C VAL A 94 19.42 7.53 4.93
N VAL A 95 18.61 6.99 5.85
CA VAL A 95 18.24 7.68 7.10
C VAL A 95 19.48 7.97 7.95
N TYR A 96 20.39 7.00 8.11
CA TYR A 96 21.64 7.21 8.83
C TYR A 96 22.48 8.35 8.25
N ILE A 97 22.59 8.44 6.92
CA ILE A 97 23.30 9.53 6.23
C ILE A 97 22.59 10.86 6.44
N GLN A 98 21.25 10.90 6.42
CA GLN A 98 20.47 12.11 6.66
C GLN A 98 20.71 12.66 8.07
N ASP A 99 20.70 11.78 9.07
CA ASP A 99 20.80 12.17 10.48
C ASP A 99 22.23 12.43 10.95
N ASN A 100 23.21 11.63 10.53
CA ASN A 100 24.59 11.71 11.05
C ASN A 100 25.56 12.48 10.16
N VAL A 101 25.30 12.56 8.84
CA VAL A 101 26.22 13.20 7.88
C VAL A 101 25.63 14.54 7.41
N SER A 102 24.58 14.49 6.60
CA SER A 102 23.88 15.66 6.11
C SER A 102 22.66 15.28 5.27
N TRP A 103 21.60 16.08 5.38
CA TRP A 103 20.46 16.07 4.46
C TRP A 103 20.86 16.25 2.98
N ALA A 104 21.93 16.99 2.70
CA ALA A 104 22.43 17.17 1.33
C ALA A 104 22.87 15.85 0.68
N TRP A 105 23.65 15.04 1.40
CA TRP A 105 24.10 13.72 0.91
C TRP A 105 22.96 12.71 0.90
N GLY A 106 22.10 12.74 1.92
CA GLY A 106 20.95 11.84 2.02
C GLY A 106 19.94 11.98 0.87
N LEU A 107 19.74 13.20 0.36
CA LEU A 107 18.88 13.45 -0.82
C LEU A 107 19.65 13.42 -2.14
N GLY A 108 20.96 13.71 -2.11
CA GLY A 108 21.85 13.68 -3.26
C GLY A 108 22.04 12.28 -3.82
N ILE A 109 22.25 11.26 -2.98
CA ILE A 109 22.45 9.88 -3.42
C ILE A 109 21.25 9.36 -4.23
N PRO A 110 19.99 9.44 -3.74
CA PRO A 110 18.82 9.08 -4.55
C PRO A 110 18.71 9.90 -5.85
N THR A 111 19.10 11.17 -5.84
CA THR A 111 19.06 12.02 -7.04
C THR A 111 20.03 11.54 -8.10
N ILE A 112 21.25 11.16 -7.72
CA ILE A 112 22.25 10.58 -8.63
C ILE A 112 21.76 9.23 -9.16
N ALA A 113 21.22 8.37 -8.28
CA ALA A 113 20.70 7.06 -8.67
C ALA A 113 19.56 7.16 -9.70
N VAL A 114 18.62 8.10 -9.51
CA VAL A 114 17.56 8.37 -10.49
C VAL A 114 18.13 8.98 -11.78
N GLY A 115 19.14 9.84 -11.71
CA GLY A 115 19.82 10.36 -12.90
C GLY A 115 20.47 9.24 -13.72
N LEU A 116 21.18 8.33 -13.05
CA LEU A 116 21.81 7.16 -13.68
C LEU A 116 20.76 6.21 -14.28
N SER A 117 19.64 5.97 -13.59
CA SER A 117 18.59 5.09 -14.11
C SER A 117 17.94 5.63 -15.38
N VAL A 118 17.75 6.95 -15.48
CA VAL A 118 17.25 7.61 -16.70
C VAL A 118 18.25 7.47 -17.85
N VAL A 119 19.55 7.66 -17.58
CA VAL A 119 20.60 7.48 -18.60
C VAL A 119 20.62 6.04 -19.12
N VAL A 120 20.59 5.05 -18.23
CA VAL A 120 20.55 3.63 -18.61
C VAL A 120 19.28 3.31 -19.41
N PHE A 121 18.13 3.85 -19.00
CA PHE A 121 16.86 3.66 -19.71
C PHE A 121 16.90 4.24 -21.13
N ILE A 122 17.46 5.43 -21.33
CA ILE A 122 17.61 6.05 -22.66
C ILE A 122 18.54 5.23 -23.55
N LEU A 123 19.69 4.79 -23.01
CA LEU A 123 20.64 3.95 -23.75
C LEU A 123 20.05 2.58 -24.12
N GLY A 124 19.22 2.00 -23.23
CA GLY A 124 18.53 0.73 -23.46
C GLY A 124 17.25 0.85 -24.31
N SER A 125 16.81 2.07 -24.66
CA SER A 125 15.52 2.29 -25.33
C SER A 125 15.38 1.62 -26.71
N SER A 126 16.51 1.33 -27.37
CA SER A 126 16.55 0.60 -28.63
C SER A 126 16.36 -0.91 -28.48
N LEU A 127 16.64 -1.46 -27.29
CA LEU A 127 16.55 -2.89 -26.98
C LEU A 127 15.14 -3.31 -26.52
N TYR A 128 14.31 -2.36 -26.09
CA TYR A 128 12.97 -2.66 -25.60
C TYR A 128 12.00 -2.98 -26.74
N LYS A 129 11.19 -4.01 -26.53
CA LYS A 129 10.07 -4.36 -27.41
C LYS A 129 8.94 -3.37 -27.17
N LYS A 130 8.60 -2.60 -28.22
CA LYS A 130 7.51 -1.62 -28.19
C LYS A 130 6.20 -2.33 -28.54
N ILE A 131 5.39 -2.60 -27.54
CA ILE A 131 4.05 -3.17 -27.71
C ILE A 131 3.06 -2.00 -27.82
N LYS A 132 2.14 -2.05 -28.79
CA LYS A 132 1.03 -1.08 -28.86
C LYS A 132 0.07 -1.37 -27.70
N PRO A 133 -0.50 -0.36 -27.04
CA PRO A 133 -1.47 -0.59 -25.97
C PRO A 133 -2.70 -1.31 -26.54
N GLY A 134 -2.72 -2.63 -26.40
CA GLY A 134 -3.90 -3.46 -26.62
C GLY A 134 -4.75 -3.40 -25.36
N GLY A 135 -6.07 -3.28 -25.53
CA GLY A 135 -7.01 -3.42 -24.42
C GLY A 135 -6.79 -4.73 -23.66
N SER A 136 -7.09 -4.70 -22.37
CA SER A 136 -6.93 -5.78 -21.38
C SER A 136 -7.10 -7.19 -21.96
N ILE A 137 -5.98 -7.89 -22.19
CA ILE A 137 -5.98 -9.35 -22.30
C ILE A 137 -5.01 -9.87 -21.24
N TYR A 138 -5.52 -10.03 -20.03
CA TYR A 138 -4.96 -10.92 -19.03
C TYR A 138 -6.13 -11.55 -18.26
N GLU A 139 -6.51 -12.77 -18.66
CA GLU A 139 -7.26 -13.67 -17.81
C GLU A 139 -6.30 -14.20 -16.74
N SER A 140 -6.25 -13.55 -15.57
CA SER A 140 -5.74 -14.25 -14.39
C SER A 140 -6.80 -15.25 -13.96
N ARG A 141 -6.60 -16.50 -14.38
CA ARG A 141 -7.32 -17.67 -13.86
C ARG A 141 -6.87 -17.88 -12.41
N ALA A 142 -7.41 -17.10 -11.48
CA ALA A 142 -7.34 -17.39 -10.05
C ALA A 142 -8.23 -18.61 -9.76
N ARG A 143 -7.68 -19.78 -10.06
CA ARG A 143 -8.20 -21.07 -9.58
C ARG A 143 -8.10 -21.01 -8.06
N ASN A 144 -9.24 -20.90 -7.38
CA ASN A 144 -9.30 -21.11 -5.94
C ASN A 144 -9.18 -22.62 -5.66
N PRO A 145 -8.22 -23.05 -4.83
CA PRO A 145 -8.52 -24.19 -3.99
C PRO A 145 -8.06 -24.02 -2.52
N VAL A 146 -8.06 -22.82 -1.91
CA VAL A 146 -7.85 -22.69 -0.44
C VAL A 146 -8.58 -21.49 0.20
N GLY A 147 -9.72 -21.77 0.85
CA GLY A 147 -9.99 -21.43 2.26
C GLY A 147 -10.52 -20.04 2.67
N VAL A 148 -10.04 -18.91 2.11
CA VAL A 148 -10.38 -17.57 2.65
C VAL A 148 -10.83 -16.62 1.54
N THR A 149 -12.02 -16.04 1.69
CA THR A 149 -12.58 -15.06 0.73
C THR A 149 -11.87 -13.70 0.83
N CYS A 150 -11.85 -12.92 -0.26
CA CYS A 150 -11.28 -11.56 -0.26
C CYS A 150 -11.86 -10.67 0.84
N LEU A 151 -13.17 -10.74 1.08
CA LEU A 151 -13.83 -9.99 2.17
C LEU A 151 -13.39 -10.47 3.56
N GLN A 152 -13.16 -11.76 3.77
CA GLN A 152 -12.62 -12.26 5.04
C GLN A 152 -11.18 -11.78 5.25
N ARG A 153 -10.35 -11.80 4.20
CA ARG A 153 -8.97 -11.32 4.24
C ARG A 153 -8.89 -9.83 4.61
N MET A 154 -9.74 -9.01 4.00
CA MET A 154 -9.88 -7.58 4.32
C MET A 154 -10.36 -7.37 5.77
N GLY A 155 -11.36 -8.13 6.22
CA GLY A 155 -11.88 -8.06 7.58
C GLY A 155 -10.84 -8.42 8.65
N ILE A 156 -10.01 -9.44 8.39
CA ILE A 156 -8.87 -9.80 9.25
C ILE A 156 -7.88 -8.63 9.32
N GLY A 157 -7.57 -7.99 8.19
CA GLY A 157 -6.71 -6.81 8.13
C GLY A 157 -7.22 -5.66 9.00
N PHE A 158 -8.51 -5.30 8.89
CA PHE A 158 -9.12 -4.27 9.74
C PHE A 158 -9.06 -4.62 11.24
N GLY A 159 -9.33 -5.88 11.59
CA GLY A 159 -9.22 -6.36 12.97
C GLY A 159 -7.80 -6.22 13.53
N ILE A 160 -6.80 -6.69 12.79
CA ILE A 160 -5.39 -6.58 13.17
C ILE A 160 -4.99 -5.10 13.33
N ASN A 161 -5.46 -4.22 12.44
CA ASN A 161 -5.16 -2.78 12.50
C ASN A 161 -5.71 -2.11 13.77
N ILE A 162 -6.91 -2.52 14.22
CA ILE A 162 -7.50 -2.05 15.48
C ILE A 162 -6.63 -2.48 16.66
N PHE A 163 -6.23 -3.77 16.71
CA PHE A 163 -5.32 -4.25 17.75
C PHE A 163 -3.96 -3.54 17.72
N ALA A 164 -3.44 -3.23 16.53
CA ALA A 164 -2.20 -2.50 16.36
C ALA A 164 -2.31 -1.07 16.94
N THR A 165 -3.43 -0.39 16.71
CA THR A 165 -3.67 0.97 17.23
C THR A 165 -3.89 0.96 18.75
N ILE A 166 -4.57 -0.07 19.29
CA ILE A 166 -4.70 -0.28 20.75
C ILE A 166 -3.32 -0.51 21.37
N ALA A 167 -2.47 -1.34 20.75
CA ALA A 167 -1.11 -1.55 21.22
C ALA A 167 -0.33 -0.22 21.27
N SER A 168 -0.44 0.63 20.23
CA SER A 168 0.17 1.97 20.23
C SER A 168 -0.32 2.85 21.39
N ALA A 169 -1.62 2.81 21.71
CA ALA A 169 -2.18 3.55 22.84
C ALA A 169 -1.58 3.08 24.18
N LEU A 170 -1.46 1.76 24.37
CA LEU A 170 -0.89 1.17 25.59
C LEU A 170 0.60 1.47 25.75
N ILE A 171 1.37 1.39 24.66
CA ILE A 171 2.79 1.72 24.64
C ILE A 171 2.99 3.19 25.00
N GLU A 172 2.15 4.09 24.48
CA GLU A 172 2.22 5.51 24.79
C GLU A 172 1.92 5.80 26.27
N ILE A 173 0.90 5.15 26.85
CA ILE A 173 0.61 5.23 28.29
C ILE A 173 1.83 4.79 29.11
N LYS A 174 2.50 3.70 28.71
CA LYS A 174 3.70 3.20 29.39
C LYS A 174 4.88 4.17 29.25
N ARG A 175 5.15 4.67 28.05
CA ARG A 175 6.22 5.66 27.78
C ARG A 175 6.05 6.89 28.65
N LYS A 176 4.83 7.41 28.72
CA LYS A 176 4.49 8.61 29.51
C LYS A 176 4.58 8.36 31.02
N ALA A 177 4.17 7.19 31.50
CA ALA A 177 4.35 6.81 32.91
C ALA A 177 5.83 6.80 33.31
N VAL A 178 6.70 6.19 32.48
CA VAL A 178 8.16 6.19 32.73
C VAL A 178 8.75 7.60 32.70
N ALA A 179 8.25 8.48 31.81
CA ALA A 179 8.67 9.87 31.78
C ALA A 179 8.24 10.65 33.04
N ALA A 180 7.07 10.34 33.60
CA ALA A 180 6.58 10.93 34.85
C ALA A 180 7.41 10.47 36.05
N ASP A 181 7.69 9.17 36.16
CA ASP A 181 8.46 8.59 37.27
C ASP A 181 9.90 9.14 37.33
N ASN A 182 10.48 9.48 36.17
CA ASN A 182 11.83 10.04 36.07
C ASN A 182 11.88 11.57 36.05
N ASN A 183 10.75 12.27 36.28
CA ASN A 183 10.65 13.74 36.24
C ASN A 183 11.12 14.35 34.90
N LEU A 184 10.90 13.65 33.77
CA LEU A 184 11.29 14.07 32.42
C LEU A 184 10.13 14.73 31.63
N LEU A 185 8.99 14.97 32.27
CA LEU A 185 7.81 15.54 31.62
C LEU A 185 8.04 16.94 31.04
N ASP A 186 8.89 17.74 31.68
CA ASP A 186 9.15 19.13 31.26
C ASP A 186 10.42 19.27 30.38
N LYS A 187 11.10 18.14 30.08
CA LYS A 187 12.31 18.10 29.26
C LYS A 187 12.01 17.44 27.90
N PRO A 188 11.63 18.21 26.86
CA PRO A 188 11.16 17.66 25.59
C PRO A 188 12.22 16.88 24.81
N THR A 189 13.51 17.22 24.99
CA THR A 189 14.64 16.63 24.26
C THR A 189 15.34 15.51 25.03
N SER A 190 14.89 15.23 26.26
CA SER A 190 15.53 14.20 27.08
C SER A 190 15.10 12.79 26.65
N ILE A 191 16.07 11.88 26.56
CA ILE A 191 15.83 10.48 26.21
C ILE A 191 15.14 9.82 27.40
N ILE A 192 13.91 9.36 27.18
CA ILE A 192 13.16 8.60 28.18
C ILE A 192 13.80 7.21 28.30
N PRO A 193 14.10 6.71 29.51
CA PRO A 193 14.76 5.42 29.72
C PRO A 193 13.79 4.26 29.48
N ILE A 194 13.37 4.06 28.23
CA ILE A 194 12.53 2.96 27.77
C ILE A 194 13.19 2.31 26.56
N SER A 195 13.13 0.97 26.51
CA SER A 195 13.66 0.23 25.37
C SER A 195 12.87 0.53 24.10
N VAL A 196 13.58 0.80 23.00
CA VAL A 196 12.97 1.01 21.66
C VAL A 196 12.18 -0.21 21.18
N PHE A 197 12.51 -1.41 21.68
CA PHE A 197 11.83 -2.65 21.31
C PHE A 197 10.33 -2.66 21.66
N TRP A 198 9.87 -1.78 22.56
CA TRP A 198 8.44 -1.59 22.82
C TRP A 198 7.66 -1.06 21.61
N LEU A 199 8.31 -0.47 20.61
CA LEU A 199 7.67 -0.05 19.36
C LEU A 199 7.48 -1.23 18.38
N VAL A 200 8.22 -2.33 18.53
CA VAL A 200 8.15 -3.46 17.59
C VAL A 200 6.75 -4.05 17.47
N PRO A 201 5.98 -4.31 18.55
CA PRO A 201 4.65 -4.87 18.46
C PRO A 201 3.69 -4.03 17.60
N GLN A 202 3.66 -2.70 17.79
CA GLN A 202 2.75 -1.83 17.05
C GLN A 202 3.10 -1.73 15.55
N TYR A 203 4.39 -1.67 15.21
CA TYR A 203 4.84 -1.57 13.81
C TYR A 203 4.69 -2.89 13.07
N TYR A 204 4.97 -4.01 13.75
CA TYR A 204 4.77 -5.35 13.20
C TYR A 204 3.29 -5.60 12.87
N LEU A 205 2.40 -5.29 13.81
CA LEU A 205 0.95 -5.48 13.61
C LEU A 205 0.40 -4.57 12.51
N HIS A 206 0.85 -3.30 12.43
CA HIS A 206 0.46 -2.42 11.32
C HIS A 206 0.93 -2.96 9.96
N GLY A 207 2.18 -3.41 9.85
CA GLY A 207 2.70 -4.00 8.61
C GLY A 207 1.93 -5.25 8.20
N LEU A 208 1.59 -6.11 9.16
CA LEU A 208 0.77 -7.29 8.90
C LEU A 208 -0.65 -6.91 8.42
N ALA A 209 -1.30 -5.97 9.10
CA ALA A 209 -2.61 -5.47 8.70
C ALA A 209 -2.62 -4.90 7.27
N GLU A 210 -1.59 -4.12 6.92
CA GLU A 210 -1.44 -3.52 5.59
C GLU A 210 -1.31 -4.59 4.49
N VAL A 211 -0.54 -5.65 4.71
CA VAL A 211 -0.38 -6.75 3.74
C VAL A 211 -1.70 -7.50 3.50
N PHE A 212 -2.46 -7.77 4.56
CA PHE A 212 -3.76 -8.43 4.42
C PHE A 212 -4.79 -7.53 3.72
N MET A 213 -4.84 -6.26 4.10
CA MET A 213 -5.81 -5.29 3.61
C MET A 213 -5.52 -4.88 2.16
N SER A 214 -4.28 -4.50 1.82
CA SER A 214 -3.92 -3.97 0.50
C SER A 214 -4.15 -4.99 -0.61
N VAL A 215 -3.72 -6.24 -0.40
CA VAL A 215 -3.89 -7.32 -1.38
C VAL A 215 -5.38 -7.66 -1.53
N GLY A 216 -6.11 -7.80 -0.41
CA GLY A 216 -7.54 -8.10 -0.44
C GLY A 216 -8.37 -7.01 -1.11
N HIS A 217 -8.05 -5.73 -0.86
CA HIS A 217 -8.71 -4.60 -1.52
C HIS A 217 -8.48 -4.63 -3.03
N LEU A 218 -7.23 -4.75 -3.47
CA LEU A 218 -6.90 -4.71 -4.88
C LEU A 218 -7.55 -5.88 -5.62
N GLU A 219 -7.41 -7.10 -5.12
CA GLU A 219 -8.00 -8.32 -5.69
C GLU A 219 -9.53 -8.21 -5.79
N PHE A 220 -10.19 -7.78 -4.70
CA PHE A 220 -11.64 -7.57 -4.70
C PHE A 220 -12.09 -6.54 -5.74
N LEU A 221 -11.41 -5.38 -5.80
CA LEU A 221 -11.72 -4.33 -6.78
C LEU A 221 -11.52 -4.80 -8.21
N TYR A 222 -10.49 -5.59 -8.48
CA TYR A 222 -10.21 -6.12 -9.82
C TYR A 222 -11.24 -7.20 -10.24
N ASP A 223 -11.54 -8.15 -9.37
CA ASP A 223 -12.38 -9.30 -9.69
C ASP A 223 -13.87 -8.93 -9.80
N GLN A 224 -14.33 -8.01 -8.95
CA GLN A 224 -15.75 -7.61 -8.94
C GLN A 224 -16.06 -6.54 -9.99
N SER A 225 -15.04 -5.91 -10.58
CA SER A 225 -15.24 -4.92 -11.65
C SER A 225 -15.50 -5.58 -13.00
N PRO A 226 -16.37 -4.99 -13.86
CA PRO A 226 -16.49 -5.44 -15.24
C PRO A 226 -15.16 -5.24 -15.99
N GLU A 227 -14.91 -6.07 -17.01
CA GLU A 227 -13.61 -6.14 -17.69
C GLU A 227 -13.18 -4.79 -18.28
N SER A 228 -14.13 -4.03 -18.81
CA SER A 228 -13.91 -2.69 -19.36
C SER A 228 -13.54 -1.63 -18.31
N MET A 229 -13.75 -1.88 -17.01
CA MET A 229 -13.52 -0.93 -15.92
C MET A 229 -12.40 -1.33 -14.95
N ARG A 230 -11.72 -2.46 -15.14
CA ARG A 230 -10.68 -2.94 -14.22
C ARG A 230 -9.57 -1.91 -13.97
N SER A 231 -9.11 -1.22 -15.01
CA SER A 231 -8.10 -0.15 -14.86
C SER A 231 -8.64 1.04 -14.06
N THR A 232 -9.91 1.40 -14.24
CA THR A 232 -10.56 2.48 -13.48
C THR A 232 -10.71 2.10 -12.02
N ALA A 233 -11.04 0.84 -11.71
CA ALA A 233 -11.14 0.34 -10.35
C ALA A 233 -9.79 0.40 -9.61
N ALA A 234 -8.70 0.05 -10.28
CA ALA A 234 -7.35 0.19 -9.74
C ALA A 234 -6.97 1.67 -9.48
N ALA A 235 -7.41 2.59 -10.34
CA ALA A 235 -7.21 4.01 -10.10
C ALA A 235 -7.99 4.51 -8.87
N LEU A 236 -9.23 4.05 -8.68
CA LEU A 236 -10.05 4.37 -7.51
C LEU A 236 -9.39 3.91 -6.20
N PHE A 237 -8.69 2.78 -6.19
CA PHE A 237 -7.93 2.31 -5.03
C PHE A 237 -6.87 3.33 -4.57
N TRP A 238 -6.08 3.87 -5.51
CA TRP A 238 -5.05 4.87 -5.20
C TRP A 238 -5.65 6.22 -4.79
N ILE A 239 -6.78 6.61 -5.40
CA ILE A 239 -7.53 7.82 -5.00
C ILE A 239 -8.06 7.68 -3.57
N ALA A 240 -8.65 6.53 -3.22
CA ALA A 240 -9.13 6.27 -1.87
C ALA A 240 -7.98 6.32 -0.85
N THR A 241 -6.81 5.78 -1.19
CA THR A 241 -5.60 5.86 -0.37
C THR A 241 -5.14 7.31 -0.17
N ALA A 242 -5.16 8.12 -1.24
CA ALA A 242 -4.83 9.55 -1.15
C ALA A 242 -5.83 10.31 -0.26
N MET A 243 -7.14 10.05 -0.41
CA MET A 243 -8.17 10.61 0.47
C MET A 243 -7.93 10.23 1.94
N GLY A 244 -7.49 9.01 2.21
CA GLY A 244 -7.09 8.57 3.55
C GLY A 244 -5.97 9.41 4.15
N ASN A 245 -4.93 9.73 3.37
CA ASN A 245 -3.85 10.60 3.82
C ASN A 245 -4.33 12.03 4.12
N TYR A 246 -5.21 12.59 3.29
CA TYR A 246 -5.82 13.90 3.56
C TYR A 246 -6.72 13.88 4.81
N MET A 247 -7.50 12.82 4.97
CA MET A 247 -8.36 12.63 6.15
C MET A 247 -7.53 12.53 7.44
N SER A 248 -6.36 11.88 7.40
CA SER A 248 -5.41 11.83 8.53
C SER A 248 -4.94 13.24 8.95
N THR A 249 -4.48 14.05 7.99
CA THR A 249 -4.06 15.45 8.24
C THR A 249 -5.21 16.31 8.75
N PHE A 250 -6.41 16.13 8.19
CA PHE A 250 -7.61 16.81 8.66
C PHE A 250 -7.94 16.44 10.11
N MET A 251 -7.83 15.17 10.48
CA MET A 251 -8.05 14.71 11.86
C MET A 251 -7.07 15.35 12.84
N VAL A 252 -5.78 15.42 12.51
CA VAL A 252 -4.77 16.10 13.33
C VAL A 252 -5.14 17.58 13.51
N THR A 253 -5.55 18.25 12.44
CA THR A 253 -5.99 19.66 12.49
C THR A 253 -7.19 19.87 13.40
N LEU A 254 -8.20 18.97 13.35
CA LEU A 254 -9.35 19.02 14.26
C LEU A 254 -8.91 18.86 15.71
N VAL A 255 -8.01 17.93 16.00
CA VAL A 255 -7.51 17.68 17.36
C VAL A 255 -6.77 18.91 17.90
N HIS A 256 -5.90 19.55 17.13
CA HIS A 256 -5.28 20.82 17.53
C HIS A 256 -6.32 21.92 17.80
N LYS A 257 -7.34 22.03 16.93
CA LYS A 257 -8.38 23.06 17.07
C LYS A 257 -9.27 22.85 18.30
N TYR A 258 -9.67 21.62 18.60
CA TYR A 258 -10.64 21.33 19.67
C TYR A 258 -10.01 21.10 21.04
N THR A 259 -8.73 20.74 21.11
CA THR A 259 -8.13 20.35 22.39
C THR A 259 -7.56 21.54 23.18
N GLY A 260 -7.40 22.70 22.52
CA GLY A 260 -6.97 23.96 23.16
C GLY A 260 -5.53 23.93 23.71
N GLU A 261 -5.05 25.05 24.22
CA GLU A 261 -3.64 25.20 24.64
C GLU A 261 -3.30 24.42 25.95
N LYS A 262 -4.23 24.38 26.92
CA LYS A 262 -3.95 23.82 28.27
C LYS A 262 -4.09 22.30 28.36
N ARG A 263 -4.86 21.66 27.47
CA ARG A 263 -5.11 20.20 27.47
C ARG A 263 -4.70 19.54 26.16
N ASN A 264 -3.85 20.19 25.37
CA ASN A 264 -3.49 19.76 24.03
C ASN A 264 -3.03 18.28 23.98
N TRP A 265 -3.65 17.50 23.09
CA TRP A 265 -3.32 16.10 22.89
C TRP A 265 -2.00 15.97 22.11
N LEU A 266 -1.76 16.89 21.17
CA LEU A 266 -0.54 17.00 20.37
C LEU A 266 0.08 18.40 20.51
N PRO A 267 0.83 18.68 21.59
CA PRO A 267 1.60 19.92 21.72
C PRO A 267 2.84 19.94 20.81
N ASP A 268 3.09 21.07 20.16
CA ASP A 268 4.15 21.19 19.13
C ASP A 268 5.57 21.06 19.67
N ARG A 269 5.81 21.49 20.92
CA ARG A 269 7.16 21.57 21.51
C ARG A 269 7.48 20.49 22.53
N ASN A 270 6.48 20.00 23.27
CA ASN A 270 6.71 19.05 24.36
C ASN A 270 5.70 17.90 24.34
N LEU A 271 6.01 16.86 23.57
CA LEU A 271 5.19 15.65 23.45
C LEU A 271 5.03 14.92 24.80
N ASN A 272 5.95 15.07 25.75
CA ASN A 272 5.87 14.39 27.06
C ASN A 272 4.70 14.92 27.92
N ARG A 273 4.30 16.18 27.71
CA ARG A 273 3.09 16.77 28.31
C ARG A 273 1.81 16.49 27.51
N GLY A 274 1.96 16.08 26.25
CA GLY A 274 0.85 15.74 25.36
C GLY A 274 0.03 14.56 25.86
N ARG A 275 -1.22 14.47 25.40
CA ARG A 275 -2.10 13.32 25.62
C ARG A 275 -2.29 12.54 24.33
N LEU A 276 -1.18 12.05 23.77
CA LEU A 276 -1.19 11.31 22.52
C LEU A 276 -2.00 10.00 22.62
N GLU A 277 -2.09 9.43 23.83
CA GLU A 277 -2.94 8.29 24.13
C GLU A 277 -4.41 8.52 23.73
N ASN A 278 -4.93 9.73 23.91
CA ASN A 278 -6.32 10.07 23.57
C ASN A 278 -6.52 10.11 22.05
N TYR A 279 -5.50 10.53 21.30
CA TYR A 279 -5.54 10.50 19.84
C TYR A 279 -5.62 9.05 19.33
N TYR A 280 -4.81 8.14 19.89
CA TYR A 280 -4.89 6.72 19.53
C TYR A 280 -6.23 6.09 19.91
N TRP A 281 -6.82 6.45 21.06
CA TRP A 281 -8.16 6.01 21.43
C TRP A 281 -9.25 6.53 20.49
N LEU A 282 -9.16 7.79 20.08
CA LEU A 282 -10.06 8.37 19.07
C LEU A 282 -9.97 7.61 17.74
N MET A 283 -8.74 7.36 17.26
CA MET A 283 -8.51 6.62 16.01
C MET A 283 -9.01 5.18 16.11
N THR A 284 -8.82 4.52 17.25
CA THR A 284 -9.36 3.18 17.53
C THR A 284 -10.89 3.20 17.44
N GLY A 285 -11.55 4.18 18.06
CA GLY A 285 -13.01 4.30 18.00
C GLY A 285 -13.55 4.44 16.57
N ILE A 286 -12.89 5.27 15.76
CA ILE A 286 -13.24 5.46 14.34
C ILE A 286 -13.04 4.18 13.54
N GLN A 287 -11.93 3.47 13.75
CA GLN A 287 -11.64 2.19 13.09
C GLN A 287 -12.66 1.10 13.48
N VAL A 288 -13.08 1.04 14.75
CA VAL A 288 -14.13 0.11 15.21
C VAL A 288 -15.46 0.41 14.54
N ILE A 289 -15.86 1.69 14.44
CA ILE A 289 -17.07 2.09 13.71
C ILE A 289 -16.96 1.71 12.23
N ASN A 290 -15.80 1.91 11.62
CA ASN A 290 -15.54 1.51 10.24
C ASN A 290 -15.63 -0.01 10.05
N LEU A 291 -15.12 -0.81 10.99
CA LEU A 291 -15.24 -2.28 10.96
C LEU A 291 -16.70 -2.73 11.08
N ILE A 292 -17.49 -2.11 11.96
CA ILE A 292 -18.93 -2.41 12.10
C ILE A 292 -19.65 -2.12 10.78
N TYR A 293 -19.41 -0.93 10.21
CA TYR A 293 -19.95 -0.56 8.91
C TYR A 293 -19.55 -1.56 7.82
N TYR A 294 -18.27 -1.92 7.77
CA TYR A 294 -17.73 -2.90 6.83
C TYR A 294 -18.42 -4.27 6.97
N VAL A 295 -18.59 -4.79 8.18
CA VAL A 295 -19.25 -6.08 8.42
C VAL A 295 -20.70 -6.05 7.95
N ILE A 296 -21.42 -4.95 8.20
CA ILE A 296 -22.80 -4.77 7.70
C ILE A 296 -22.80 -4.82 6.17
N CYS A 297 -21.94 -4.04 5.52
CA CYS A 297 -21.84 -4.01 4.05
C CYS A 297 -21.45 -5.38 3.47
N ALA A 298 -20.47 -6.06 4.08
CA ALA A 298 -20.01 -7.37 3.64
C ALA A 298 -21.11 -8.44 3.79
N TRP A 299 -21.96 -8.33 4.81
CA TRP A 299 -23.10 -9.23 4.99
C TRP A 299 -24.19 -9.05 3.93
N PHE A 300 -24.41 -7.82 3.47
CA PHE A 300 -25.35 -7.51 2.38
C PHE A 300 -24.75 -7.72 0.98
N TYR A 301 -23.44 -7.92 0.87
CA TYR A 301 -22.76 -8.01 -0.42
C TYR A 301 -23.01 -9.35 -1.12
N LYS A 302 -23.38 -9.31 -2.41
CA LYS A 302 -23.52 -10.48 -3.27
C LYS A 302 -22.39 -10.51 -4.28
N TYR A 303 -21.62 -11.60 -4.30
CA TYR A 303 -20.54 -11.81 -5.26
C TYR A 303 -21.07 -11.97 -6.69
N LYS A 304 -20.32 -11.44 -7.65
CA LYS A 304 -20.54 -11.73 -9.08
C LYS A 304 -20.17 -13.19 -9.37
N PRO A 305 -21.03 -13.97 -10.07
CA PRO A 305 -20.67 -15.32 -10.49
C PRO A 305 -19.52 -15.27 -11.52
N ILE A 306 -18.53 -16.13 -11.35
CA ILE A 306 -17.40 -16.27 -12.29
C ILE A 306 -17.92 -17.01 -13.51
N ASN A 307 -18.12 -16.30 -14.62
CA ASN A 307 -18.40 -16.93 -15.91
C ASN A 307 -17.10 -17.58 -16.38
N VAL A 308 -17.01 -18.90 -16.24
CA VAL A 308 -15.98 -19.69 -16.92
C VAL A 308 -16.30 -19.59 -18.41
N ILE A 309 -15.57 -18.74 -19.13
CA ILE A 309 -15.56 -18.83 -20.59
C ILE A 309 -14.89 -20.18 -20.89
N SER A 310 -15.71 -21.18 -21.21
CA SER A 310 -15.23 -22.42 -21.79
C SER A 310 -14.49 -22.05 -23.07
N GLU A 311 -13.20 -22.34 -23.12
CA GLU A 311 -12.42 -22.39 -24.35
C GLU A 311 -13.04 -23.44 -25.28
N THR A 312 -14.08 -23.06 -25.98
CA THR A 312 -14.51 -23.65 -27.25
C THR A 312 -14.99 -22.48 -28.06
N GLY A 313 -14.11 -22.00 -28.95
CA GLY A 313 -14.48 -21.05 -29.98
C GLY A 313 -15.57 -21.67 -30.84
N ILE A 314 -16.80 -21.24 -30.62
CA ILE A 314 -17.86 -21.27 -31.62
C ILE A 314 -18.46 -19.87 -31.56
N SER A 315 -18.23 -19.12 -32.63
CA SER A 315 -18.85 -17.83 -32.88
C SER A 315 -20.37 -17.97 -32.85
N ASP A 316 -21.04 -16.95 -32.31
CA ASP A 316 -22.51 -16.83 -32.19
C ASP A 316 -23.28 -16.77 -33.54
N GLU A 317 -22.70 -17.28 -34.63
CA GLU A 317 -23.35 -17.34 -35.95
C GLU A 317 -23.87 -18.75 -36.31
N ASP A 318 -23.56 -19.81 -35.55
CA ASP A 318 -23.96 -21.19 -35.91
C ASP A 318 -25.19 -21.74 -35.16
N VAL A 319 -25.75 -20.99 -34.19
CA VAL A 319 -26.87 -21.47 -33.36
C VAL A 319 -28.22 -21.47 -34.10
N GLU A 320 -28.32 -20.77 -35.24
CA GLU A 320 -29.59 -20.65 -35.98
C GLU A 320 -29.85 -21.79 -36.99
N SER A 321 -28.87 -22.66 -37.26
CA SER A 321 -29.03 -23.78 -38.21
C SER A 321 -29.43 -25.13 -37.57
N ALA A 322 -29.32 -25.27 -36.25
CA ALA A 322 -29.59 -26.55 -35.57
C ALA A 322 -31.07 -26.79 -35.18
N ASN A 323 -31.96 -25.81 -35.39
CA ASN A 323 -33.35 -25.88 -34.91
C ASN A 323 -34.32 -26.65 -35.84
N ASN A 324 -33.83 -27.25 -36.93
CA ASN A 324 -34.66 -27.96 -37.91
C ASN A 324 -34.42 -29.49 -37.96
N THR A 325 -34.36 -30.14 -36.79
CA THR A 325 -34.57 -31.60 -36.76
C THR A 325 -35.35 -32.01 -35.50
N LYS A 326 -36.52 -32.64 -35.73
CA LYS A 326 -37.44 -33.15 -34.69
C LYS A 326 -36.73 -34.09 -33.69
N PRO A 327 -37.17 -34.13 -32.41
CA PRO A 327 -36.57 -35.01 -31.43
C PRO A 327 -37.00 -36.47 -31.64
N LEU A 328 -36.03 -37.37 -31.72
CA LEU A 328 -36.24 -38.82 -31.63
C LEU A 328 -36.06 -39.23 -30.16
N SER A 329 -37.12 -39.81 -29.60
CA SER A 329 -37.17 -40.42 -28.26
C SER A 329 -36.17 -41.57 -28.14
N SER A 330 -35.44 -41.64 -27.01
CA SER A 330 -34.89 -42.89 -26.48
C SER A 330 -34.71 -42.80 -24.97
N ASN A 331 -35.77 -43.18 -24.25
CA ASN A 331 -35.61 -43.99 -23.06
C ASN A 331 -34.99 -45.32 -23.53
N ASP A 332 -33.83 -45.69 -23.00
CA ASP A 332 -33.29 -47.06 -22.88
C ASP A 332 -31.75 -47.00 -22.81
N ALA A 333 -31.21 -46.80 -21.59
CA ALA A 333 -29.85 -47.18 -21.21
C ALA A 333 -29.60 -46.84 -19.72
N LYS A 334 -30.42 -47.39 -18.83
CA LYS A 334 -30.15 -47.41 -17.38
C LYS A 334 -30.51 -48.78 -16.82
N GLU A 335 -29.84 -49.81 -17.34
CA GLU A 335 -29.86 -51.14 -16.77
C GLU A 335 -28.62 -51.88 -17.27
N ASP A 336 -27.47 -51.53 -16.72
CA ASP A 336 -26.31 -52.42 -16.57
C ASP A 336 -25.19 -51.66 -15.90
N LYS A 337 -24.57 -52.29 -14.89
CA LYS A 337 -23.55 -51.76 -13.96
C LYS A 337 -24.10 -51.07 -12.72
N GLN A 338 -24.67 -51.85 -11.78
CA GLN A 338 -24.45 -51.59 -10.34
C GLN A 338 -24.81 -52.75 -9.39
N VAL A 339 -25.00 -54.00 -9.84
CA VAL A 339 -25.25 -55.13 -8.91
C VAL A 339 -24.48 -56.38 -9.31
N GLU A 340 -23.16 -56.35 -9.12
CA GLU A 340 -22.36 -57.55 -8.90
C GLU A 340 -21.19 -57.16 -7.97
N LEU A 341 -21.01 -57.88 -6.86
CA LEU A 341 -20.28 -57.54 -5.61
C LEU A 341 -21.18 -56.80 -4.62
N VAL A 342 -21.92 -57.46 -3.71
CA VAL A 342 -21.41 -58.28 -2.62
C VAL A 342 -22.50 -59.29 -2.17
N ARG A 343 -22.15 -60.58 -2.13
CA ARG A 343 -22.88 -61.63 -1.40
C ARG A 343 -22.87 -61.32 0.09
N THR A 344 -24.02 -61.37 0.78
CA THR A 344 -24.50 -62.48 1.64
C THR A 344 -25.74 -61.98 2.40
#